data_AF-A0A524QB60-F1
#
_entry.id   AF-A0A524QB60-F1
#
_cell.length_a   1.000
_cell.length_b   1.000
_cell.length_c   1.000
_cell.angle_alpha   90.00
_cell.angle_beta   90.00
_cell.angle_gamma   90.00
#
_symmetry.space_group_name_H-M   'P 1'
#
loop_
_entity.id
_entity.type
_entity.pdbx_description
1 polymer ?
#
loop_
_entity_poly.entity_id
_entity_poly.type
_entity_poly.pdbx_seq_one_letter_code
_entity_poly.pdbx_strand_id
1 'polypeptide(L)'
;MSTPQKKAICLYFEVHQPFRLRRYRFFDMGIEHYYYDDFTNESIMRKIAAHCYLPANRILLDLLRKHKGKFKVTFSLTGIVIDQLRLYAPEVLDSFRELAETGYVEFLGETNSHSLASLVSKETFMKQVRVHNDKMVEFLGVAPTSIRNTELIYSDEIGSWMAEMGYKATVTEGAKHILGWKSPNYLYCNAINPRLKVLLRNFNLSDDISFRFS
;
A
#
# COMPACT_ATOMS: atom_id res chain seq x y z
N MET A 1 -22.19 -3.55 33.19
CA MET A 1 -22.23 -2.39 32.27
C MET A 1 -21.21 -2.66 31.17
N SER A 2 -21.64 -2.83 29.92
CA SER A 2 -20.72 -3.02 28.81
C SER A 2 -19.93 -1.72 28.61
N THR A 3 -18.61 -1.81 28.63
CA THR A 3 -17.73 -0.70 28.27
C THR A 3 -18.13 -0.24 26.86
N PRO A 4 -18.44 1.05 26.61
CA PRO A 4 -18.80 1.49 25.28
C PRO A 4 -17.69 1.12 24.30
N GLN A 5 -18.02 0.30 23.30
CA GLN A 5 -17.06 -0.17 22.31
C GLN A 5 -16.52 1.05 21.56
N LYS A 6 -15.24 1.37 21.77
CA LYS A 6 -14.55 2.42 21.02
C LYS A 6 -14.62 2.07 19.54
N LYS A 7 -15.37 2.86 18.78
CA LYS A 7 -15.38 2.78 17.31
C LYS A 7 -14.12 3.46 16.81
N ALA A 8 -13.39 2.79 15.92
CA ALA A 8 -12.22 3.32 15.24
C ALA A 8 -12.48 3.37 13.74
N ILE A 9 -11.96 4.40 13.08
CA ILE A 9 -11.95 4.52 11.62
C ILE A 9 -10.50 4.38 11.19
N CYS A 10 -10.23 3.43 10.29
CA CYS A 10 -8.90 3.22 9.72
C CYS A 10 -8.92 3.76 8.28
N LEU A 11 -8.27 4.91 8.07
CA LEU A 11 -8.06 5.44 6.73
C LEU A 11 -6.81 4.79 6.14
N TYR A 12 -6.98 4.14 5.00
CA TYR A 12 -5.93 3.45 4.26
C TYR A 12 -5.88 3.98 2.83
N PHE A 13 -4.69 4.40 2.39
CA PHE A 13 -4.46 4.94 1.05
C PHE A 13 -3.43 4.09 0.29
N GLU A 14 -3.74 3.76 -0.96
CA GLU A 14 -2.83 3.06 -1.88
C GLU A 14 -2.11 4.06 -2.78
N VAL A 15 -0.78 3.95 -2.83
CA VAL A 15 0.09 4.79 -3.65
C VAL A 15 0.85 3.88 -4.60
N HIS A 16 0.43 3.90 -5.85
CA HIS A 16 1.01 3.09 -6.91
C HIS A 16 1.07 3.87 -8.22
N GLN A 17 2.21 3.79 -8.89
CA GLN A 17 2.38 4.19 -10.28
C GLN A 17 3.26 3.14 -10.98
N PRO A 18 2.85 2.59 -12.13
CA PRO A 18 3.71 1.72 -12.94
C PRO A 18 4.71 2.53 -13.75
N PHE A 19 5.87 1.96 -14.08
CA PHE A 19 6.73 2.49 -15.14
C PHE A 19 6.08 2.28 -16.50
N ARG A 20 5.99 3.32 -17.31
CA ARG A 20 5.63 3.27 -18.72
C ARG A 20 6.82 2.79 -19.54
N LEU A 21 6.52 1.87 -20.45
CA LEU A 21 7.50 1.33 -21.37
C LEU A 21 7.48 2.14 -22.66
N ARG A 22 8.66 2.34 -23.25
CA ARG A 22 8.75 2.92 -24.59
C ARG A 22 8.16 1.96 -25.61
N ARG A 23 7.80 2.49 -26.77
CA ARG A 23 7.41 1.65 -27.91
C ARG A 23 8.59 0.79 -28.35
N TYR A 24 8.54 -0.51 -28.02
CA TYR A 24 9.56 -1.50 -28.38
C TYR A 24 9.12 -2.27 -29.63
N ARG A 25 9.87 -2.14 -30.73
CA ARG A 25 9.55 -2.75 -32.03
C ARG A 25 10.33 -4.04 -32.23
N PHE A 26 9.87 -4.88 -33.16
CA PHE A 26 10.54 -6.12 -33.53
C PHE A 26 12.02 -5.90 -33.87
N PHE A 27 12.35 -4.81 -34.57
CA PHE A 27 13.72 -4.47 -34.95
C PHE A 27 14.63 -4.05 -33.78
N ASP A 28 14.05 -3.74 -32.62
CA ASP A 28 14.83 -3.37 -31.43
C ASP A 28 15.32 -4.62 -30.66
N MET A 29 14.76 -5.81 -30.95
CA MET A 29 15.10 -7.06 -30.27
C MET A 29 16.57 -7.46 -30.50
N GLY A 30 17.30 -7.66 -29.41
CA GLY A 30 18.71 -8.06 -29.41
C GLY A 30 19.70 -6.92 -29.71
N ILE A 31 19.21 -5.70 -29.91
CA ILE A 31 20.02 -4.51 -30.15
C ILE A 31 19.88 -3.53 -28.99
N GLU A 32 18.64 -3.19 -28.64
CA GLU A 32 18.34 -2.22 -27.58
C GLU A 32 17.69 -2.92 -26.39
N HIS A 33 18.24 -2.70 -25.20
CA HIS A 33 17.81 -3.34 -23.95
C HIS A 33 17.22 -2.33 -22.96
N TYR A 34 17.17 -1.05 -23.30
CA TYR A 34 16.41 -0.07 -22.56
C TYR A 34 14.92 -0.17 -22.91
N TYR A 35 14.05 -0.31 -21.91
CA TYR A 35 12.61 -0.52 -22.11
C TYR A 35 11.73 0.63 -21.59
N TYR A 36 12.28 1.58 -20.85
CA TYR A 36 11.49 2.62 -20.18
C TYR A 36 11.32 3.87 -21.05
N ASP A 37 10.17 4.53 -20.88
CA ASP A 37 9.91 5.86 -21.43
C ASP A 37 10.13 6.91 -20.33
N ASP A 38 11.38 7.34 -20.14
CA ASP A 38 11.77 8.21 -19.04
C ASP A 38 11.07 9.57 -19.09
N PHE A 39 10.90 10.12 -20.29
CA PHE A 39 10.22 11.39 -20.47
C PHE A 39 8.76 11.31 -20.00
N THR A 40 8.04 10.27 -20.44
CA THR A 40 6.65 10.06 -20.03
C THR A 40 6.56 9.75 -18.53
N ASN A 41 7.46 8.92 -18.00
CA ASN A 41 7.50 8.59 -16.57
C ASN A 41 7.75 9.82 -15.70
N GLU A 42 8.77 10.63 -16.03
CA GLU A 42 9.09 11.86 -15.31
C GLU A 42 7.93 12.85 -15.38
N SER A 43 7.41 13.11 -16.58
CA SER A 43 6.33 14.08 -16.80
C SER A 43 5.07 13.72 -16.01
N ILE A 44 4.66 12.44 -16.03
CA ILE A 44 3.53 11.95 -15.24
C ILE A 44 3.81 12.08 -13.75
N MET A 45 4.98 11.63 -13.29
CA MET A 45 5.31 11.64 -11.87
C MET A 45 5.36 13.07 -11.32
N ARG A 46 6.01 14.00 -12.02
CA ARG A 46 6.06 15.44 -11.66
C ARG A 46 4.67 16.05 -11.55
N LYS A 47 3.78 15.73 -12.50
CA LYS A 47 2.39 16.19 -12.47
C LYS A 47 1.64 15.65 -11.26
N ILE A 48 1.74 14.35 -10.98
CA ILE A 48 1.06 13.72 -9.83
C ILE A 48 1.64 14.25 -8.51
N ALA A 49 2.95 14.44 -8.42
CA ALA A 49 3.62 15.03 -7.26
C ALA A 49 3.03 16.40 -6.90
N ALA A 50 2.95 17.30 -7.89
CA ALA A 50 2.48 18.67 -7.69
C ALA A 50 0.98 18.77 -7.36
N HIS A 51 0.15 17.91 -7.96
CA HIS A 51 -1.31 18.02 -7.86
C HIS A 51 -1.97 17.06 -6.85
N CYS A 52 -1.28 15.99 -6.45
CA CYS A 52 -1.83 14.95 -5.58
C CYS A 52 -0.99 14.75 -4.33
N TYR A 53 0.23 14.24 -4.46
CA TYR A 53 0.99 13.74 -3.31
C TYR A 53 1.43 14.85 -2.36
N LEU A 54 2.06 15.93 -2.85
CA LEU A 54 2.54 17.01 -1.99
C LEU A 54 1.37 17.75 -1.30
N PRO A 55 0.28 18.14 -2.00
CA PRO A 55 -0.86 18.77 -1.35
C PRO A 55 -1.53 17.86 -0.30
N ALA A 56 -1.74 16.57 -0.62
CA ALA A 56 -2.37 15.63 0.29
C ALA A 56 -1.52 15.38 1.54
N ASN A 57 -0.22 15.15 1.36
CA ASN A 57 0.71 14.91 2.47
C ASN A 57 0.81 16.13 3.39
N ARG A 58 0.78 17.36 2.84
CA ARG A 58 0.75 18.59 3.65
C ARG A 58 -0.51 18.69 4.50
N ILE A 59 -1.69 18.44 3.92
CA ILE A 59 -2.96 18.45 4.66
C ILE A 59 -2.94 17.41 5.79
N LEU A 60 -2.48 16.20 5.47
CA LEU A 60 -2.39 15.12 6.45
C LEU A 60 -1.42 15.47 7.57
N LEU A 61 -0.25 16.00 7.25
CA LEU A 61 0.76 16.43 8.23
C LEU A 61 0.21 17.48 9.19
N ASP A 62 -0.48 18.49 8.68
CA ASP A 62 -1.12 19.53 9.50
C ASP A 62 -2.16 18.94 10.45
N LEU A 63 -2.99 18.01 9.95
CA LEU A 63 -3.99 17.30 10.77
C LEU A 63 -3.35 16.40 11.84
N LEU A 64 -2.31 15.64 11.49
CA LEU A 64 -1.60 14.76 12.42
C LEU A 64 -0.94 15.57 13.55
N ARG A 65 -0.30 16.71 13.21
CA ARG A 65 0.29 17.63 14.19
C ARG A 65 -0.75 18.29 15.08
N LYS A 66 -1.89 18.70 14.52
CA LYS A 66 -3.01 19.32 15.25
C LYS A 66 -3.68 18.34 16.22
N HIS A 67 -3.90 17.10 15.81
CA HIS A 67 -4.70 16.13 16.56
C HIS A 67 -3.89 15.12 17.38
N LYS A 68 -2.55 15.18 17.34
CA LYS A 68 -1.58 14.48 18.20
C LYS A 68 -2.04 13.10 18.70
N GLY A 69 -1.93 12.10 17.84
CA GLY A 69 -2.23 10.70 18.17
C GLY A 69 -3.72 10.34 18.21
N LYS A 70 -4.64 11.31 18.15
CA LYS A 70 -6.09 11.06 18.00
C LYS A 70 -6.50 10.86 16.53
N PHE A 71 -5.72 11.39 15.60
CA PHE A 71 -5.85 11.16 14.17
C PHE A 71 -4.64 10.35 13.70
N LYS A 72 -4.88 9.29 12.94
CA LYS A 72 -3.87 8.39 12.40
C LYS A 72 -4.31 7.92 11.03
N VAL A 73 -3.35 7.65 10.15
CA VAL A 73 -3.61 7.16 8.79
C VAL A 73 -2.63 6.06 8.44
N THR A 74 -3.00 5.25 7.45
CA THR A 74 -2.18 4.15 6.95
C THR A 74 -1.96 4.32 5.44
N PHE A 75 -0.75 4.04 4.98
CA PHE A 75 -0.39 4.05 3.55
C PHE A 75 0.15 2.70 3.10
N SER A 76 -0.11 2.32 1.84
CA SER A 76 0.70 1.32 1.12
C SER A 76 1.38 2.00 -0.04
N LEU A 77 2.72 1.95 -0.08
CA LEU A 77 3.54 2.45 -1.17
C LEU A 77 4.18 1.26 -1.87
N THR A 78 3.87 1.04 -3.13
CA THR A 78 4.49 -0.06 -3.89
C THR A 78 6.00 0.17 -4.09
N GLY A 79 6.80 -0.89 -4.18
CA GLY A 79 8.26 -0.73 -4.33
C GLY A 79 8.65 0.05 -5.58
N ILE A 80 7.93 -0.14 -6.68
CA ILE A 80 8.13 0.62 -7.92
C ILE A 80 7.73 2.10 -7.79
N VAL A 81 6.76 2.46 -6.94
CA VAL A 81 6.46 3.88 -6.74
C VAL A 81 7.60 4.55 -5.99
N ILE A 82 8.19 3.87 -5.00
CA ILE A 82 9.36 4.37 -4.28
C ILE A 82 10.52 4.61 -5.26
N ASP A 83 10.77 3.67 -6.19
CA ASP A 83 11.79 3.84 -7.22
C ASP A 83 11.52 5.06 -8.10
N GLN A 84 10.28 5.25 -8.55
CA GLN A 84 9.91 6.41 -9.37
C GLN A 84 10.01 7.74 -8.60
N LEU A 85 9.62 7.77 -7.32
CA LEU A 85 9.77 8.97 -6.50
C LEU A 85 11.24 9.34 -6.35
N ARG A 86 12.14 8.37 -6.12
CA ARG A 86 13.58 8.63 -6.05
C ARG A 86 14.15 9.25 -7.34
N LEU A 87 13.69 8.75 -8.49
CA LEU A 87 14.18 9.21 -9.79
C LEU A 87 13.61 10.58 -10.17
N TYR A 88 12.31 10.79 -9.95
CA TYR A 88 11.57 11.87 -10.59
C TYR A 88 10.92 12.87 -9.63
N ALA A 89 10.75 12.54 -8.34
CA ALA A 89 10.10 13.41 -7.36
C ALA A 89 10.59 13.14 -5.93
N PRO A 90 11.90 13.30 -5.64
CA PRO A 90 12.46 13.01 -4.31
C PRO A 90 11.78 13.82 -3.19
N GLU A 91 11.29 15.03 -3.51
CA GLU A 91 10.54 15.87 -2.58
C GLU A 91 9.26 15.20 -2.03
N VAL A 92 8.63 14.32 -2.82
CA VAL A 92 7.47 13.55 -2.37
C VAL A 92 7.91 12.46 -1.41
N LEU A 93 9.03 11.78 -1.69
CA LEU A 93 9.57 10.76 -0.80
C LEU A 93 9.92 11.36 0.56
N ASP A 94 10.54 12.55 0.57
CA ASP A 94 10.83 13.29 1.79
C ASP A 94 9.55 13.66 2.55
N SER A 95 8.47 14.04 1.85
CA SER A 95 7.18 14.32 2.50
C SER A 95 6.57 13.08 3.17
N PHE A 96 6.78 11.87 2.62
CA PHE A 96 6.38 10.62 3.28
C PHE A 96 7.26 10.28 4.49
N ARG A 97 8.57 10.60 4.44
CA ARG A 97 9.46 10.49 5.61
C ARG A 97 8.98 11.41 6.74
N GLU A 98 8.65 12.66 6.43
CA GLU A 98 8.12 13.61 7.41
C GLU A 98 6.81 13.10 8.04
N LEU A 99 5.93 12.50 7.25
CA LEU A 99 4.73 11.83 7.76
C LEU A 99 5.07 10.66 8.70
N ALA A 100 6.05 9.82 8.35
CA ALA A 100 6.50 8.71 9.18
C ALA A 100 7.06 9.18 10.54
N GLU A 101 7.86 10.25 10.53
CA GLU A 101 8.49 10.83 11.73
C GLU A 101 7.47 11.35 12.75
N THR A 102 6.23 11.63 12.35
CA THR A 102 5.16 11.99 13.30
C THR A 102 4.81 10.87 14.29
N GLY A 103 5.11 9.61 13.95
CA GLY A 103 4.69 8.44 14.72
C GLY A 103 3.19 8.16 14.69
N TYR A 104 2.44 8.86 13.83
CA TYR A 104 0.98 8.72 13.68
C TYR A 104 0.56 8.14 12.33
N VAL A 105 1.54 7.77 11.49
CA VAL A 105 1.32 7.15 10.19
C VAL A 105 1.89 5.73 10.19
N GLU A 106 1.08 4.76 9.77
CA GLU A 106 1.52 3.39 9.53
C GLU A 106 1.80 3.20 8.03
N PHE A 107 2.85 2.45 7.70
CA PHE A 107 3.11 2.01 6.33
C PHE A 107 2.98 0.49 6.23
N LEU A 108 2.22 0.02 5.26
CA LEU A 108 2.01 -1.40 4.98
C LEU A 108 3.16 -1.97 4.14
N GLY A 109 3.47 -3.24 4.40
CA GLY A 109 4.25 -4.06 3.48
C GLY A 109 3.43 -4.40 2.25
N GLU A 110 4.10 -4.62 1.13
CA GLU A 110 3.49 -5.01 -0.13
C GLU A 110 4.50 -5.76 -1.02
N THR A 111 4.08 -6.26 -2.19
CA THR A 111 5.01 -6.71 -3.21
C THR A 111 5.77 -5.54 -3.83
N ASN A 112 7.08 -5.71 -4.10
CA ASN A 112 7.89 -4.65 -4.70
C ASN A 112 7.34 -4.16 -6.05
N SER A 113 6.81 -5.07 -6.87
CA SER A 113 6.39 -4.77 -8.24
C SER A 113 4.88 -4.62 -8.42
N HIS A 114 4.10 -4.55 -7.32
CA HIS A 114 2.62 -4.60 -7.38
C HIS A 114 2.12 -5.77 -8.25
N SER A 115 2.76 -6.93 -8.08
CA SER A 115 2.56 -8.07 -8.99
C SER A 115 1.58 -9.08 -8.41
N LEU A 116 1.04 -9.94 -9.26
CA LEU A 116 0.18 -11.06 -8.86
C LEU A 116 0.98 -12.29 -8.39
N ALA A 117 2.20 -12.09 -7.88
CA ALA A 117 3.10 -13.18 -7.49
C ALA A 117 2.47 -14.17 -6.50
N SER A 118 1.58 -13.69 -5.61
CA SER A 118 0.87 -14.53 -4.63
C SER A 118 -0.01 -15.61 -5.27
N LEU A 119 -0.46 -15.41 -6.52
CA LEU A 119 -1.30 -16.37 -7.24
C LEU A 119 -0.49 -17.47 -7.93
N VAL A 120 0.83 -17.28 -8.06
CA VAL A 120 1.68 -18.13 -8.89
C VAL A 120 2.69 -18.89 -8.03
N SER A 121 3.36 -18.20 -7.10
CA SER A 121 4.42 -18.81 -6.30
C SER A 121 4.60 -18.10 -4.95
N LYS A 122 4.45 -18.88 -3.88
CA LYS A 122 4.78 -18.47 -2.50
C LYS A 122 6.19 -17.87 -2.42
N GLU A 123 7.17 -18.54 -3.02
CA GLU A 123 8.57 -18.12 -2.96
C GLU A 123 8.77 -16.75 -3.62
N THR A 124 8.20 -16.56 -4.82
CA THR A 124 8.29 -15.29 -5.56
C THR A 124 7.58 -14.17 -4.80
N PHE A 125 6.40 -14.44 -4.25
CA PHE A 125 5.67 -13.49 -3.40
C PHE A 125 6.51 -13.04 -2.21
N MET A 126 7.01 -13.99 -1.40
CA MET A 126 7.82 -13.69 -0.22
C MET A 126 9.12 -12.95 -0.59
N LYS A 127 9.75 -13.30 -1.72
CA LYS A 127 10.94 -12.60 -2.24
C LYS A 127 10.61 -11.13 -2.56
N GLN A 128 9.52 -10.87 -3.28
CA GLN A 128 9.13 -9.50 -3.61
C GLN A 128 8.77 -8.67 -2.39
N VAL A 129 8.12 -9.28 -1.39
CA VAL A 129 7.78 -8.61 -0.13
C VAL A 129 9.04 -8.28 0.68
N ARG A 130 10.05 -9.16 0.70
CA ARG A 130 11.35 -8.86 1.33
C ARG A 130 12.06 -7.68 0.66
N VAL A 131 12.15 -7.67 -0.66
CA VAL A 131 12.76 -6.56 -1.42
C VAL A 131 12.02 -5.24 -1.14
N HIS A 132 10.69 -5.29 -1.06
CA HIS A 132 9.88 -4.12 -0.68
C HIS A 132 10.21 -3.64 0.73
N ASN A 133 10.24 -4.54 1.71
CA ASN A 133 10.56 -4.22 3.10
C ASN A 133 11.93 -3.55 3.24
N ASP A 134 12.95 -4.05 2.52
CA ASP A 134 14.29 -3.46 2.53
C ASP A 134 14.26 -2.01 2.02
N LYS A 135 13.50 -1.73 0.96
CA LYS A 135 13.29 -0.36 0.45
C LYS A 135 12.54 0.53 1.43
N MET A 136 11.53 0.01 2.13
CA MET A 136 10.80 0.78 3.14
C MET A 136 11.72 1.21 4.28
N VAL A 137 12.60 0.32 4.73
CA VAL A 137 13.60 0.63 5.76
C VAL A 137 14.61 1.64 5.23
N GLU A 138 15.15 1.45 4.04
CA GLU A 138 16.16 2.33 3.43
C GLU A 138 15.61 3.76 3.19
N PHE A 139 14.44 3.86 2.55
CA PHE A 139 13.92 5.13 2.03
C PHE A 139 12.91 5.83 2.94
N LEU A 140 12.29 5.12 3.88
CA LEU A 140 11.32 5.70 4.80
C LEU A 140 11.70 5.50 6.28
N GLY A 141 12.70 4.67 6.59
CA GLY A 141 13.09 4.38 7.98
C GLY A 141 12.04 3.56 8.74
N VAL A 142 11.12 2.90 8.05
CA VAL A 142 10.02 2.13 8.66
C VAL A 142 10.09 0.66 8.25
N ALA A 143 9.88 -0.22 9.23
CA ALA A 143 9.71 -1.65 9.00
C ALA A 143 8.22 -2.00 9.17
N PRO A 144 7.49 -2.30 8.07
CA PRO A 144 6.08 -2.60 8.14
C PRO A 144 5.74 -3.81 9.03
N THR A 145 4.74 -3.66 9.90
CA THR A 145 4.22 -4.75 10.75
C THR A 145 2.91 -5.35 10.26
N SER A 146 2.27 -4.64 9.33
CA SER A 146 1.03 -5.01 8.64
C SER A 146 1.31 -5.03 7.14
N ILE A 147 0.60 -5.87 6.39
CA ILE A 147 0.84 -6.07 4.95
C ILE A 147 -0.47 -5.96 4.18
N ARG A 148 -0.39 -5.60 2.90
CA ARG A 148 -1.46 -5.88 1.93
C ARG A 148 -0.90 -6.62 0.73
N ASN A 149 -1.77 -7.38 0.07
CA ASN A 149 -1.45 -7.99 -1.21
C ASN A 149 -2.04 -7.20 -2.37
N THR A 150 -1.43 -7.34 -3.54
CA THR A 150 -1.85 -6.73 -4.80
C THR A 150 -3.37 -6.89 -5.01
N GLU A 151 -4.06 -5.80 -5.33
CA GLU A 151 -5.52 -5.73 -5.49
C GLU A 151 -6.34 -6.28 -4.30
N LEU A 152 -5.78 -6.24 -3.08
CA LEU A 152 -6.37 -6.82 -1.87
C LEU A 152 -6.69 -8.32 -1.99
N ILE A 153 -6.05 -9.02 -2.95
CA ILE A 153 -6.26 -10.45 -3.21
C ILE A 153 -5.87 -11.27 -1.98
N TYR A 154 -6.77 -12.13 -1.54
CA TYR A 154 -6.58 -12.93 -0.34
C TYR A 154 -7.16 -14.32 -0.51
N SER A 155 -6.43 -15.30 0.04
CA SER A 155 -6.92 -16.61 0.41
C SER A 155 -6.36 -16.94 1.80
N ASP A 156 -6.95 -17.90 2.50
CA ASP A 156 -6.41 -18.32 3.80
C ASP A 156 -4.96 -18.81 3.68
N GLU A 157 -4.59 -19.38 2.54
CA GLU A 157 -3.21 -19.78 2.25
C GLU A 157 -2.26 -18.58 2.10
N ILE A 158 -2.63 -17.57 1.29
CA ILE A 158 -1.83 -16.33 1.13
C ILE A 158 -1.67 -15.66 2.50
N GLY A 159 -2.74 -15.57 3.29
CA GLY A 159 -2.67 -15.05 4.66
C GLY A 159 -1.73 -15.87 5.57
N SER A 160 -1.73 -17.20 5.47
CA SER A 160 -0.77 -18.02 6.22
C SER A 160 0.68 -17.67 5.87
N TRP A 161 0.99 -17.43 4.59
CA TRP A 161 2.33 -17.04 4.18
C TRP A 161 2.73 -15.66 4.74
N MET A 162 1.81 -14.70 4.76
CA MET A 162 2.03 -13.40 5.41
C MET A 162 2.35 -13.56 6.90
N ALA A 163 1.64 -14.46 7.58
CA ALA A 163 1.86 -14.77 8.99
C ALA A 163 3.23 -15.43 9.24
N GLU A 164 3.66 -16.32 8.33
CA GLU A 164 5.00 -16.95 8.36
C GLU A 164 6.11 -15.91 8.18
N MET A 165 5.87 -14.85 7.39
CA MET A 165 6.80 -13.73 7.26
C MET A 165 6.84 -12.80 8.48
N GLY A 166 6.00 -13.03 9.49
CA GLY A 166 5.98 -12.26 10.74
C GLY A 166 5.01 -11.07 10.76
N TYR A 167 4.19 -10.88 9.71
CA TYR A 167 3.17 -9.83 9.72
C TYR A 167 2.07 -10.12 10.74
N LYS A 168 1.60 -9.06 11.40
CA LYS A 168 0.58 -9.15 12.46
C LYS A 168 -0.84 -8.96 11.93
N ALA A 169 -0.98 -8.20 10.87
CA ALA A 169 -2.27 -7.90 10.26
C ALA A 169 -2.18 -7.80 8.74
N THR A 170 -3.29 -8.07 8.07
CA THR A 170 -3.49 -7.83 6.65
C THR A 170 -4.81 -7.13 6.38
N VAL A 171 -4.89 -6.43 5.25
CA VAL A 171 -6.12 -5.82 4.73
C VAL A 171 -6.55 -6.57 3.47
N THR A 172 -7.83 -6.92 3.38
CA THR A 172 -8.43 -7.52 2.18
C THR A 172 -9.82 -6.97 1.92
N GLU A 173 -10.44 -7.35 0.80
CA GLU A 173 -11.74 -6.84 0.35
C GLU A 173 -12.89 -7.40 1.21
N GLY A 174 -13.77 -6.51 1.67
CA GLY A 174 -14.96 -6.85 2.45
C GLY A 174 -16.17 -7.19 1.58
N ALA A 175 -15.96 -7.98 0.52
CA ALA A 175 -17.00 -8.27 -0.46
C ALA A 175 -18.18 -9.03 0.16
N LYS A 176 -19.40 -8.60 -0.17
CA LYS A 176 -20.64 -9.14 0.42
C LYS A 176 -20.80 -10.65 0.22
N HIS A 177 -20.39 -11.16 -0.94
CA HIS A 177 -20.47 -12.59 -1.24
C HIS A 177 -19.49 -13.45 -0.42
N ILE A 178 -18.39 -12.87 0.05
CA ILE A 178 -17.41 -13.55 0.93
C ILE A 178 -17.91 -13.51 2.38
N LEU A 179 -18.46 -12.38 2.81
CA LEU A 179 -18.87 -12.19 4.21
C LEU A 179 -20.21 -12.84 4.55
N GLY A 180 -21.12 -12.97 3.59
CA GLY A 180 -22.48 -13.44 3.87
C GLY A 180 -23.19 -12.52 4.86
N TRP A 181 -23.47 -13.02 6.08
CA TRP A 181 -24.10 -12.26 7.16
C TRP A 181 -23.11 -11.53 8.07
N LYS A 182 -21.80 -11.73 7.88
CA LYS A 182 -20.74 -11.05 8.64
C LYS A 182 -20.58 -9.59 8.20
N SER A 183 -19.95 -8.77 9.05
CA SER A 183 -19.73 -7.34 8.77
C SER A 183 -18.24 -7.05 8.55
N PRO A 184 -17.86 -6.21 7.58
CA PRO A 184 -16.47 -5.80 7.39
C PRO A 184 -15.92 -4.96 8.55
N ASN A 185 -16.79 -4.51 9.48
CA ASN A 185 -16.41 -3.66 10.62
C ASN A 185 -15.88 -4.46 11.83
N TYR A 186 -15.74 -5.77 11.71
CA TYR A 186 -15.13 -6.61 12.76
C TYR A 186 -13.71 -7.03 12.37
N LEU A 187 -12.90 -7.29 13.40
CA LEU A 187 -11.58 -7.87 13.23
C LEU A 187 -11.72 -9.39 13.08
N TYR A 188 -11.20 -9.93 11.98
CA TYR A 188 -11.11 -11.37 11.75
C TYR A 188 -9.68 -11.86 11.98
N CYS A 189 -9.50 -13.17 11.86
CA CYS A 189 -8.17 -13.78 11.82
C CYS A 189 -8.12 -14.80 10.70
N ASN A 190 -6.94 -15.04 10.17
CA ASN A 190 -6.70 -16.05 9.15
C ASN A 190 -7.06 -17.44 9.70
N ALA A 191 -7.73 -18.26 8.89
CA ALA A 191 -8.24 -19.56 9.34
C ALA A 191 -7.13 -20.59 9.60
N ILE A 192 -6.03 -20.52 8.84
CA ILE A 192 -4.89 -21.45 8.94
C ILE A 192 -3.92 -21.03 10.06
N ASN A 193 -3.66 -19.73 10.18
CA ASN A 193 -2.75 -19.14 11.16
C ASN A 193 -3.40 -17.93 11.88
N PRO A 194 -4.12 -18.16 13.00
CA PRO A 194 -4.87 -17.13 13.73
C PRO A 194 -4.04 -15.98 14.33
N ARG A 195 -2.69 -16.06 14.26
CA ARG A 195 -1.79 -14.97 14.63
C ARG A 195 -1.93 -13.77 13.70
N LEU A 196 -2.25 -13.99 12.43
CA LEU A 196 -2.53 -12.90 11.49
C LEU A 196 -3.98 -12.42 11.66
N LYS A 197 -4.12 -11.12 11.94
CA LYS A 197 -5.42 -10.45 11.94
C LYS A 197 -5.80 -10.02 10.54
N VAL A 198 -7.08 -10.09 10.22
CA VAL A 198 -7.61 -9.76 8.89
C VAL A 198 -8.62 -8.64 9.06
N LEU A 199 -8.30 -7.47 8.50
CA LEU A 199 -9.19 -6.33 8.39
C LEU A 199 -9.82 -6.33 6.99
N LEU A 200 -11.10 -5.97 6.94
CA LEU A 200 -11.86 -5.95 5.71
C LEU A 200 -12.19 -4.52 5.33
N ARG A 201 -11.91 -4.19 4.07
CA ARG A 201 -12.31 -2.90 3.49
C ARG A 201 -13.84 -2.79 3.53
N ASN A 202 -14.34 -1.66 4.02
CA ASN A 202 -15.75 -1.32 3.88
C ASN A 202 -15.95 -0.66 2.51
N PHE A 203 -16.19 -1.46 1.47
CA PHE A 203 -16.25 -0.97 0.09
C PHE A 203 -17.33 0.09 -0.12
N ASN A 204 -18.52 -0.04 0.50
CA ASN A 204 -19.57 0.99 0.38
C ASN A 204 -19.10 2.37 0.84
N LEU A 205 -18.46 2.46 2.01
CA LEU A 205 -17.95 3.74 2.54
C LEU A 205 -16.72 4.22 1.75
N SER A 206 -15.86 3.29 1.34
CA SER A 206 -14.63 3.63 0.62
C SER A 206 -14.92 4.14 -0.79
N ASP A 207 -15.82 3.47 -1.51
CA ASP A 207 -16.23 3.83 -2.88
C ASP A 207 -17.01 5.15 -2.88
N ASP A 208 -17.85 5.39 -1.87
CA ASP A 208 -18.52 6.68 -1.72
C ASP A 208 -17.53 7.83 -1.61
N ILE A 209 -16.41 7.65 -0.88
CA ILE A 209 -15.33 8.64 -0.82
C ILE A 209 -14.61 8.75 -2.16
N SER A 210 -14.23 7.62 -2.74
CA SER A 210 -13.38 7.56 -3.95
C SER A 210 -14.06 8.03 -5.23
N PHE A 211 -15.39 7.93 -5.36
CA PHE A 211 -16.09 8.24 -6.61
C PHE A 211 -17.03 9.44 -6.53
N ARG A 212 -17.57 9.78 -5.35
CA ARG A 212 -18.56 10.87 -5.24
C ARG A 212 -17.94 12.22 -4.91
N PHE A 213 -16.72 12.24 -4.39
CA PHE A 213 -16.04 13.46 -3.92
C PHE A 213 -14.68 13.69 -4.58
N SER A 214 -14.34 12.91 -5.61
CA SER A 214 -13.11 12.97 -6.41
C SER A 214 -13.24 13.80 -7.67
#